data_AF-A0A662U4V3-F1
#
_entry.id   AF-A0A662U4V3-F1
#
_cell.length_a   1.000
_cell.length_b   1.000
_cell.length_c   1.000
_cell.angle_alpha   90.00
_cell.angle_beta   90.00
_cell.angle_gamma   90.00
#
_symmetry.space_group_name_H-M   'P 1'
#
loop_
_entity.id
_entity.type
_entity.pdbx_description
1 polymer ?
#
loop_
_entity_poly.entity_id
_entity_poly.type
_entity_poly.pdbx_seq_one_letter_code
_entity_poly.pdbx_strand_id
1 'polypeptide(L)'
;MYTSVKLKIEAKKKLEELQAKLRLHGIKISLQSLLEKLIELGFEREELLISMLSGRGEDPMLKLLNKPLDWGVEDASTRIDETLYGGEVGSIHRHMYFRSSKK
;
A
#
# COMPACT_ATOMS: atom_id res chain seq x y z
N MET A 1 19.50 -21.11 -28.62
CA MET A 1 18.47 -20.56 -29.54
C MET A 1 18.24 -19.12 -29.16
N TYR A 2 18.13 -18.21 -30.12
CA TYR A 2 17.84 -16.80 -29.85
C TYR A 2 16.41 -16.49 -30.28
N THR A 3 15.68 -15.79 -29.41
CA THR A 3 14.29 -15.39 -29.66
C THR A 3 14.19 -13.87 -29.63
N SER A 4 13.27 -13.32 -30.42
CA SER A 4 13.06 -11.87 -30.49
C SER A 4 11.82 -11.51 -29.69
N VAL A 5 11.97 -10.67 -28.67
CA VAL A 5 10.87 -10.22 -27.81
C VAL A 5 10.48 -8.80 -28.18
N LYS A 6 9.20 -8.57 -28.47
CA LYS A 6 8.67 -7.22 -28.68
C LYS A 6 8.49 -6.54 -27.32
N LEU A 7 9.17 -5.42 -27.13
CA LEU A 7 9.10 -4.61 -25.92
C LEU A 7 8.41 -3.28 -26.22
N LYS A 8 7.69 -2.74 -25.24
CA LYS A 8 7.20 -1.35 -25.30
C LYS A 8 8.40 -0.39 -25.35
N ILE A 9 8.24 0.74 -26.03
CA ILE A 9 9.29 1.76 -26.18
C ILE A 9 9.78 2.25 -24.81
N GLU A 10 8.86 2.48 -23.87
CA GLU A 10 9.18 2.89 -22.50
C GLU A 10 10.02 1.85 -21.74
N ALA A 11 9.71 0.56 -21.91
CA ALA A 11 10.46 -0.52 -21.28
C ALA A 11 11.87 -0.62 -21.84
N LYS A 12 12.03 -0.44 -23.16
CA LYS A 12 13.35 -0.37 -23.81
C LYS A 12 14.18 0.80 -23.27
N LYS A 13 13.57 1.99 -23.11
CA LYS A 13 14.25 3.16 -22.56
C LYS A 13 14.75 2.91 -21.13
N LYS A 14 13.95 2.29 -20.27
CA LYS A 14 14.37 1.91 -18.91
C LYS A 14 15.54 0.93 -18.90
N LEU A 15 15.56 -0.03 -19.83
CA LEU A 15 16.67 -0.97 -20.03
C LEU A 15 17.96 -0.25 -20.46
N GLU A 16 17.86 0.72 -21.38
CA GLU A 16 19.00 1.54 -21.81
C GLU A 16 19.53 2.44 -20.69
N GLU A 17 18.65 3.04 -19.89
CA GLU A 17 19.02 3.81 -18.70
C GLU A 17 19.76 2.94 -17.67
N LEU A 18 19.29 1.71 -17.45
CA LEU A 18 19.94 0.77 -16.54
C LEU A 18 21.31 0.33 -17.06
N GLN A 19 21.42 0.08 -18.37
CA GLN A 19 22.72 -0.17 -19.02
C GLN A 19 23.67 1.01 -18.85
N ALA A 20 23.20 2.25 -19.01
CA ALA A 20 24.01 3.45 -18.82
C ALA A 20 24.51 3.58 -17.38
N LYS A 21 23.65 3.31 -16.38
CA LYS A 21 24.05 3.27 -14.97
C LYS A 21 25.12 2.22 -14.71
N LEU A 22 24.98 1.02 -15.26
CA LEU A 22 26.00 -0.03 -15.12
C LEU A 22 27.33 0.35 -15.79
N ARG A 23 27.28 1.06 -16.93
CA ARG A 23 28.48 1.60 -17.57
C ARG A 23 29.20 2.63 -16.69
N LEU A 24 28.48 3.47 -15.94
CA LEU A 24 29.10 4.39 -14.98
C LEU A 24 29.83 3.64 -13.85
N HIS A 25 29.37 2.44 -13.50
CA HIS A 25 30.07 1.53 -12.58
C HIS A 25 31.18 0.70 -13.24
N GLY A 26 31.54 0.99 -14.50
CA GLY A 26 32.60 0.29 -15.23
C GLY A 26 32.19 -1.05 -15.86
N ILE A 27 30.91 -1.42 -15.77
CA ILE A 27 30.41 -2.70 -16.29
C ILE A 27 29.88 -2.50 -17.71
N LYS A 28 30.61 -3.02 -18.71
CA LYS A 28 30.18 -3.01 -20.11
C LYS A 28 29.40 -4.29 -20.42
N ILE A 29 28.08 -4.18 -20.45
CA ILE A 29 27.16 -5.29 -20.77
C ILE A 29 26.31 -4.96 -22.01
N SER A 30 25.92 -5.96 -22.82
CA SER A 30 24.99 -5.76 -23.93
C SER A 30 23.55 -5.70 -23.43
N LEU A 31 22.62 -5.12 -24.21
CA LEU A 31 21.20 -5.09 -23.80
C LEU A 31 20.59 -6.50 -23.70
N GLN A 32 21.02 -7.42 -24.56
CA GLN A 32 20.58 -8.82 -24.54
C GLN A 32 21.03 -9.53 -23.26
N SER A 33 22.33 -9.47 -22.94
CA SER A 33 22.86 -10.08 -21.72
C SER A 33 22.32 -9.43 -20.44
N LEU A 34 22.03 -8.12 -20.48
CA LEU A 34 21.34 -7.46 -19.37
C LEU A 34 19.93 -7.99 -19.17
N LEU A 35 19.17 -8.19 -20.25
CA LEU A 35 17.83 -8.75 -20.20
C LEU A 35 17.85 -10.19 -19.67
N GLU A 36 18.79 -11.02 -20.15
CA GLU A 36 18.99 -12.39 -19.66
C GLU A 36 19.25 -12.41 -18.15
N LYS A 37 20.15 -11.56 -17.64
CA LYS A 37 20.42 -11.45 -16.20
C LYS A 37 19.22 -10.95 -15.39
N LEU A 38 18.43 -10.04 -15.95
CA LEU A 38 17.22 -9.57 -15.28
C LEU A 38 16.15 -10.68 -15.20
N ILE A 39 16.08 -11.54 -16.20
CA ILE A 39 15.22 -12.73 -16.18
C ILE A 39 15.71 -13.70 -15.11
N GLU A 40 17.01 -14.01 -15.06
CA GLU A 40 17.61 -14.85 -14.02
C GLU A 40 17.29 -14.33 -12.61
N LEU A 41 17.53 -13.04 -12.36
CA LEU A 41 17.21 -12.38 -11.09
C LEU A 41 15.71 -12.41 -10.77
N GLY A 42 14.86 -12.35 -11.79
CA GLY A 42 13.42 -12.45 -11.64
C GLY A 42 12.99 -13.85 -11.19
N PHE A 43 13.62 -14.90 -11.73
CA PHE A 43 13.39 -16.29 -11.32
C PHE A 43 13.93 -16.57 -9.93
N GLU A 44 15.11 -16.06 -9.57
CA GLU A 44 15.65 -16.19 -8.20
C GLU A 44 14.75 -15.54 -7.14
N ARG A 45 13.99 -14.51 -7.54
CA ARG A 45 13.08 -13.75 -6.68
C ARG A 45 11.62 -13.95 -7.09
N GLU A 46 11.26 -15.20 -7.37
CA GLU A 46 9.93 -15.58 -7.88
C GLU A 46 8.80 -15.00 -7.00
N GLU A 47 8.91 -15.08 -5.68
CA GLU A 47 7.90 -14.56 -4.74
C GLU A 47 7.64 -13.05 -4.92
N LEU A 48 8.69 -12.25 -5.12
CA LEU A 48 8.55 -10.81 -5.37
C LEU A 48 7.90 -10.55 -6.73
N LEU A 49 8.23 -11.37 -7.72
CA LEU A 49 7.68 -11.26 -9.07
C LEU A 49 6.20 -11.63 -9.09
N ILE A 50 5.81 -12.71 -8.38
CA ILE A 50 4.43 -13.09 -8.12
C ILE A 50 3.70 -11.93 -7.44
N SER A 51 4.25 -11.37 -6.36
CA SER A 51 3.60 -10.26 -5.64
C SER A 51 3.38 -9.00 -6.50
N MET A 52 4.28 -8.73 -7.45
CA MET A 52 4.14 -7.61 -8.39
C MET A 52 3.10 -7.90 -9.48
N LEU A 53 2.99 -9.15 -9.94
CA LEU A 53 2.10 -9.55 -11.03
C LEU A 53 0.70 -9.94 -10.56
N SER A 54 0.56 -10.50 -9.36
CA SER A 54 -0.72 -10.92 -8.78
C SER A 54 -1.64 -9.74 -8.54
N GLY A 55 -1.11 -8.51 -8.63
CA GLY A 55 -1.78 -7.30 -8.19
C GLY A 55 -1.96 -7.35 -6.68
N ARG A 56 -1.89 -6.19 -6.02
CA ARG A 56 -2.67 -6.03 -4.79
C ARG A 56 -4.13 -6.07 -5.24
N GLY A 57 -4.71 -7.26 -5.36
CA GLY A 57 -6.15 -7.39 -5.37
C GLY A 57 -6.65 -6.58 -4.18
N GLU A 58 -7.47 -5.56 -4.43
CA GLU A 58 -8.04 -4.70 -3.39
C GLU A 58 -8.43 -5.57 -2.21
N ASP A 59 -7.80 -5.31 -1.06
CA ASP A 59 -7.99 -6.09 0.16
C ASP A 59 -9.50 -6.24 0.37
N PRO A 60 -10.02 -7.47 0.49
CA PRO A 60 -11.44 -7.69 0.69
C PRO A 60 -11.98 -6.88 1.88
N MET A 61 -11.17 -6.61 2.90
CA MET A 61 -11.54 -5.71 4.01
C MET A 61 -11.73 -4.25 3.55
N LEU A 62 -10.89 -3.75 2.64
CA LEU A 62 -11.03 -2.40 2.09
C LEU A 62 -12.28 -2.26 1.21
N LYS A 63 -12.72 -3.33 0.55
CA LYS A 63 -14.00 -3.33 -0.19
C LYS A 63 -15.20 -3.21 0.76
N LEU A 64 -15.13 -3.85 1.92
CA LEU A 64 -16.19 -3.81 2.94
C LEU A 64 -16.34 -2.43 3.59
N LEU A 65 -15.32 -1.57 3.55
CA LEU A 65 -15.46 -0.18 4.02
C LEU A 65 -16.39 0.66 3.15
N ASN A 66 -16.37 0.44 1.82
CA ASN A 66 -17.20 1.20 0.88
C ASN A 66 -18.61 0.64 0.73
N LYS A 67 -18.77 -0.69 0.91
CA LYS A 67 -20.04 -1.39 0.88
C LYS A 67 -20.06 -2.42 2.01
N PRO A 68 -20.39 -2.00 3.25
CA PRO A 68 -20.51 -2.93 4.35
C PRO A 68 -21.63 -3.92 4.05
N LEU A 69 -21.41 -5.18 4.42
CA LEU A 69 -22.44 -6.20 4.38
C LEU A 69 -23.46 -5.88 5.48
N ASP A 70 -24.72 -5.66 5.11
CA ASP A 70 -25.80 -5.50 6.08
C ASP A 70 -26.14 -6.88 6.67
N TRP A 71 -25.85 -7.04 7.96
CA TRP A 71 -26.10 -8.29 8.70
C TRP A 71 -27.54 -8.40 9.17
N GLY A 72 -28.39 -7.38 8.96
CA GLY A 72 -29.79 -7.38 9.38
C GLY A 72 -29.97 -7.38 10.91
N VAL A 73 -28.92 -7.05 11.66
CA VAL A 73 -28.94 -6.91 13.11
C VAL A 73 -28.97 -5.42 13.42
N GLU A 74 -29.99 -4.98 14.15
CA GLU A 74 -30.06 -3.61 14.65
C GLU A 74 -28.86 -3.34 15.56
N ASP A 75 -28.01 -2.39 15.18
CA ASP A 75 -26.84 -2.04 15.97
C ASP A 75 -27.21 -1.07 17.08
N ALA A 76 -26.75 -1.36 18.30
CA ALA A 76 -26.90 -0.45 19.43
C ALA A 76 -25.84 0.67 19.41
N SER A 77 -25.33 1.05 18.22
CA SER A 77 -24.21 1.99 18.08
C SER A 77 -24.51 3.35 18.72
N THR A 78 -25.77 3.75 18.71
CA THR A 78 -26.27 4.98 19.36
C THR A 78 -26.29 4.92 20.89
N ARG A 79 -26.20 3.72 21.50
CA ARG A 79 -26.23 3.48 22.95
C ARG A 79 -24.87 3.13 23.53
N ILE A 80 -23.81 3.20 22.72
CA ILE A 80 -22.45 2.91 23.16
C ILE A 80 -22.08 3.81 24.35
N ASP A 81 -22.39 5.10 24.27
CA ASP A 81 -22.03 6.05 25.32
C ASP A 81 -22.78 5.78 26.63
N GLU A 82 -24.06 5.42 26.56
CA GLU A 82 -24.86 5.06 27.72
C GLU A 82 -24.31 3.80 28.42
N THR A 83 -23.84 2.83 27.62
CA THR A 83 -23.35 1.53 28.11
C THR A 83 -21.92 1.62 28.65
N LEU A 84 -21.04 2.38 27.99
CA LEU A 84 -19.64 2.52 28.39
C LEU A 84 -19.43 3.61 29.45
N TYR A 85 -20.20 4.70 29.39
CA TYR A 85 -20.00 5.87 30.25
C TYR A 85 -21.14 6.11 31.23
N GLY A 86 -22.24 5.35 31.15
CA GLY A 86 -23.38 5.48 32.05
C GLY A 86 -24.22 6.71 31.73
N GLY A 87 -25.30 6.51 30.98
CA GLY A 87 -26.26 7.57 30.66
C GLY A 87 -27.14 7.93 31.86
N GLU A 88 -27.02 9.18 32.31
CA GLU A 88 -27.90 9.90 33.25
C GLU A 88 -27.94 9.43 34.72
N VAL A 89 -26.93 9.87 35.50
CA VAL A 89 -27.15 10.28 36.89
C VAL A 89 -26.65 11.71 37.04
N GLY A 90 -27.53 12.59 37.51
CA GLY A 90 -27.41 14.04 37.44
C GLY A 90 -26.10 14.68 37.90
N SER A 91 -25.75 15.77 37.21
CA SER A 91 -25.22 16.99 37.82
C SER A 91 -23.89 16.92 38.59
N ILE A 92 -22.76 16.67 37.93
CA ILE A 92 -21.47 17.24 38.38
C ILE A 92 -20.66 17.75 37.18
N HIS A 93 -21.21 18.73 36.45
CA HIS A 93 -20.37 19.66 35.67
C HIS A 93 -19.64 20.59 36.65
N ARG A 94 -18.52 20.14 37.23
CA ARG A 94 -17.57 21.06 37.86
C ARG A 94 -16.72 21.69 36.77
N HIS A 95 -17.28 22.68 36.08
CA HIS A 95 -16.50 23.62 35.27
C HIS A 95 -15.57 24.39 36.22
N MET A 96 -14.32 23.94 36.32
CA MET A 96 -13.28 24.59 37.10
C MET A 96 -12.90 25.89 36.39
N TYR A 97 -13.43 27.02 36.85
CA TYR A 97 -13.06 28.34 36.34
C TYR A 97 -11.56 28.57 36.59
N PHE A 98 -10.77 28.55 35.52
CA PHE A 98 -9.41 29.09 35.55
C PHE A 98 -9.50 30.60 35.83
N ARG A 99 -9.05 31.01 37.00
CA ARG A 99 -8.84 32.43 37.34
C ARG A 99 -7.80 33.01 36.38
N SER A 100 -8.25 33.82 35.43
CA SER A 100 -7.38 34.71 34.68
C SER A 100 -6.99 35.89 35.57
N SER A 101 -5.74 35.91 36.02
CA SER A 101 -5.09 37.10 36.57
C SER A 101 -5.21 38.27 35.59
N LYS A 102 -5.58 39.45 36.08
CA LYS A 102 -5.35 40.71 35.37
C LYS A 102 -4.66 41.68 36.35
N LYS A 103 -3.51 42.20 35.93
CA LYS A 103 -2.82 43.34 36.52
C LYS A 103 -3.67 44.59 36.39
#